data_AF-A0A4R4KJP0-F1
#
_entry.id   AF-A0A4R4KJP0-F1
#
_cell.length_a   1.000
_cell.length_b   1.000
_cell.length_c   1.000
_cell.angle_alpha   90.00
_cell.angle_beta   90.00
_cell.angle_gamma   90.00
#
_symmetry.space_group_name_H-M   'P 1'
#
loop_
_entity.id
_entity.type
_entity.pdbx_description
1 polymer ?
#
loop_
_entity_poly.entity_id
_entity_poly.type
_entity_poly.pdbx_seq_one_letter_code
_entity_poly.pdbx_strand_id
1 'polypeptide(L)'
;MTDILNNPWVTGIGGGIISSLIVFFVTRYFFSKREKREYLQKIETANNEILYSIRPLVIEKKIPTKEILSAVRISTAKKYGVKQEDLYNEFSLSNDLINEIMANSFLSSEQKLDFCGLLNSMKETGKGESTQKEVEVIYLNEKDNISSKYNSILLAMTTFAMVLTMTLFITNRATEKDNLSLLQDKLPLLTIATLIPIIAMMLLYTLRLLRDKDKERHKLYEKLRELKEEKEETNEKDGN
;
A
#
# COMPACT_ATOMS: atom_id res chain seq x y z
N MET A 1 30.17 -26.62 27.47
CA MET A 1 29.36 -25.82 26.50
C MET A 1 27.85 -25.90 26.78
N THR A 2 27.36 -26.94 27.46
CA THR A 2 25.95 -27.12 27.84
C THR A 2 25.47 -26.22 28.98
N ASP A 3 26.37 -25.72 29.84
CA ASP A 3 26.00 -24.93 31.02
C ASP A 3 25.55 -23.49 30.68
N ILE A 4 26.02 -22.94 29.56
CA ILE A 4 25.65 -21.59 29.11
C ILE A 4 24.19 -21.57 28.62
N LEU A 5 23.73 -22.64 27.97
CA LEU A 5 22.35 -22.79 27.49
C LEU A 5 21.35 -23.15 28.60
N ASN A 6 21.85 -23.61 29.75
CA ASN A 6 21.03 -23.98 30.91
C ASN A 6 20.83 -22.81 31.89
N ASN A 7 21.47 -21.67 31.65
CA ASN A 7 21.28 -20.48 32.47
C ASN A 7 19.94 -19.81 32.12
N PRO A 8 18.98 -19.69 33.06
CA PRO A 8 17.65 -19.12 32.79
C PRO A 8 17.68 -17.71 32.20
N TRP A 9 18.71 -16.93 32.50
CA TRP A 9 18.91 -15.60 31.94
C TRP A 9 19.29 -15.65 30.46
N VAL A 10 20.12 -16.62 30.06
CA VAL A 10 20.52 -16.84 28.66
C VAL A 10 19.37 -17.47 27.88
N THR A 11 18.65 -18.45 28.45
CA THR A 11 17.50 -19.09 27.81
C THR A 11 16.30 -18.13 27.69
N GLY A 12 16.08 -17.27 28.70
CA GLY A 12 15.00 -16.28 28.69
C GLY A 12 15.29 -15.05 27.84
N ILE A 13 16.38 -14.33 28.13
CA ILE A 13 16.72 -13.08 27.43
C ILE A 13 17.35 -13.38 26.07
N GLY A 14 18.31 -14.30 26.02
CA GLY A 14 18.95 -14.72 24.76
C GLY A 14 17.97 -15.42 23.82
N GLY A 15 17.16 -16.35 24.35
CA GLY A 15 16.09 -17.00 23.59
C GLY A 15 15.03 -16.02 23.11
N GLY A 16 14.63 -15.05 23.94
CA GLY A 16 13.70 -13.99 23.56
C GLY A 16 14.22 -13.11 22.42
N ILE A 17 15.47 -12.64 22.51
CA ILE A 17 16.08 -11.78 21.49
C ILE A 17 16.26 -12.55 20.17
N ILE A 18 16.73 -13.79 20.23
CA ILE A 18 16.91 -14.61 19.02
C ILE A 18 15.55 -14.94 18.39
N SER A 19 14.55 -15.29 19.21
CA SER A 19 13.20 -15.58 18.75
C SER A 19 12.55 -14.36 18.10
N SER A 20 12.68 -13.17 18.68
CA SER A 20 12.10 -11.94 18.14
C SER A 20 12.77 -11.51 16.83
N LEU A 21 14.08 -11.72 16.71
CA LEU A 21 14.84 -11.47 15.48
C LEU A 21 14.39 -12.41 14.35
N ILE A 22 14.24 -13.71 14.64
CA ILE A 22 13.77 -14.69 13.66
C ILE A 22 12.35 -14.33 13.19
N VAL A 23 11.45 -14.03 14.13
CA VAL A 23 10.07 -13.62 13.80
C VAL A 23 10.07 -12.35 12.96
N PHE A 24 10.91 -11.35 13.26
CA PHE A 24 11.02 -10.12 12.47
C PHE A 24 11.38 -10.40 11.01
N PHE A 25 12.38 -11.25 10.75
CA PHE A 25 12.79 -11.58 9.39
C PHE A 25 11.72 -12.37 8.64
N VAL A 26 11.12 -13.39 9.27
CA VAL A 26 10.05 -14.18 8.66
C VAL A 26 8.83 -13.32 8.35
N THR A 27 8.42 -12.48 9.30
CA THR A 27 7.27 -11.57 9.13
C THR A 27 7.54 -10.59 8.01
N ARG A 28 8.71 -9.94 7.99
CA ARG A 28 9.10 -9.02 6.92
C ARG A 28 9.05 -9.68 5.55
N TYR A 29 9.53 -10.92 5.44
CA TYR A 29 9.53 -11.66 4.18
C TYR A 29 8.12 -11.97 3.68
N PHE A 30 7.24 -12.47 4.55
CA PHE A 30 5.86 -12.80 4.17
C PHE A 30 5.00 -11.55 3.89
N PHE A 31 5.12 -10.51 4.71
CA PHE A 31 4.32 -9.29 4.55
C PHE A 31 4.73 -8.48 3.32
N SER A 32 6.03 -8.38 3.01
CA SER A 32 6.49 -7.69 1.78
C SER A 32 5.87 -8.31 0.52
N LYS A 33 5.91 -9.64 0.41
CA LYS A 33 5.31 -10.34 -0.73
C LYS A 33 3.79 -10.16 -0.82
N ARG A 34 3.10 -10.19 0.32
CA ARG A 34 1.64 -10.04 0.36
C ARG A 34 1.22 -8.64 -0.06
N GLU A 35 1.88 -7.60 0.44
CA GLU A 35 1.55 -6.21 0.12
C GLU A 35 1.77 -5.91 -1.36
N LYS A 36 2.82 -6.46 -1.97
CA LYS A 36 3.04 -6.36 -3.43
C LYS A 36 1.89 -6.99 -4.22
N ARG A 37 1.45 -8.18 -3.82
CA ARG A 37 0.32 -8.86 -4.47
C ARG A 37 -0.96 -8.04 -4.32
N GLU A 38 -1.23 -7.50 -3.13
CA GLU A 38 -2.40 -6.65 -2.90
C GLU A 38 -2.36 -5.37 -3.75
N TYR A 39 -1.17 -4.75 -3.91
CA TYR A 39 -1.00 -3.59 -4.78
C TYR A 39 -1.27 -3.93 -6.26
N LEU A 40 -0.70 -5.04 -6.76
CA LEU A 40 -0.93 -5.49 -8.13
C LEU A 40 -2.41 -5.81 -8.39
N GLN A 41 -3.10 -6.45 -7.44
CA GLN A 41 -4.54 -6.71 -7.53
C GLN A 41 -5.36 -5.42 -7.58
N LYS A 42 -4.96 -4.38 -6.85
CA LYS A 42 -5.61 -3.06 -6.92
C LYS A 42 -5.41 -2.42 -8.29
N ILE A 43 -4.21 -2.51 -8.87
CA ILE A 43 -3.95 -2.01 -10.23
C ILE A 43 -4.82 -2.75 -11.24
N GLU A 44 -4.85 -4.08 -11.19
CA GLU A 44 -5.67 -4.91 -12.09
C GLU A 44 -7.15 -4.54 -12.01
N THR A 45 -7.67 -4.40 -10.79
CA THR A 45 -9.07 -4.01 -10.57
C THR A 45 -9.35 -2.59 -11.09
N ALA A 46 -8.45 -1.65 -10.85
CA ALA A 46 -8.57 -0.27 -11.33
C ALA A 46 -8.52 -0.19 -12.87
N ASN A 47 -7.61 -0.93 -13.50
CA ASN A 47 -7.48 -1.01 -14.95
C ASN A 47 -8.73 -1.63 -15.59
N ASN A 48 -9.28 -2.69 -14.99
CA ASN A 48 -10.55 -3.26 -15.40
C ASN A 48 -11.68 -2.23 -15.32
N GLU A 49 -11.78 -1.45 -14.23
CA GLU A 49 -12.80 -0.40 -14.13
C GLU A 49 -12.67 0.66 -15.23
N ILE A 50 -11.44 1.09 -15.56
CA ILE A 50 -11.18 2.00 -16.67
C ILE A 50 -11.64 1.37 -17.99
N LEU A 51 -11.24 0.12 -18.26
CA LEU A 51 -11.61 -0.62 -19.46
C LEU A 51 -13.13 -0.70 -19.63
N TYR A 52 -13.86 -1.12 -18.59
CA TYR A 52 -15.32 -1.24 -18.61
C TYR A 52 -16.03 0.12 -18.71
N SER A 53 -15.42 1.20 -18.23
CA SER A 53 -15.98 2.55 -18.38
C SER A 53 -15.87 3.08 -19.80
N ILE A 54 -14.79 2.75 -20.51
CA ILE A 54 -14.55 3.21 -21.89
C ILE A 54 -15.22 2.30 -22.92
N ARG A 55 -15.35 1.01 -22.65
CA ARG A 55 -15.91 0.01 -23.59
C ARG A 55 -17.25 0.42 -24.22
N PRO A 56 -18.27 0.92 -23.49
CA PRO A 56 -19.53 1.35 -24.09
C PRO A 56 -19.37 2.47 -25.12
N LEU A 57 -18.44 3.41 -24.87
CA LEU A 57 -18.18 4.52 -25.78
C LEU A 57 -17.65 4.01 -27.13
N VAL A 58 -16.78 3.00 -27.10
CA VAL A 58 -16.21 2.39 -28.31
C VAL A 58 -17.29 1.71 -29.15
N ILE A 59 -18.24 1.02 -28.51
CA ILE A 59 -19.39 0.39 -29.18
C ILE A 59 -20.26 1.45 -29.87
N GLU A 60 -20.45 2.61 -29.23
CA GLU A 60 -21.13 3.78 -29.81
C GLU A 60 -20.29 4.54 -30.85
N LYS A 61 -19.11 4.04 -31.22
CA LYS A 61 -18.14 4.70 -32.13
C LYS A 61 -17.70 6.09 -31.63
N LYS A 62 -17.65 6.29 -30.31
CA LYS A 62 -17.14 7.51 -29.66
C LYS A 62 -15.83 7.22 -28.94
N ILE A 63 -14.87 8.13 -29.05
CA ILE A 63 -13.59 8.05 -28.31
C ILE A 63 -13.56 9.16 -27.26
N PRO A 64 -13.20 8.86 -26.00
CA PRO A 64 -12.98 9.90 -25.00
C PRO A 64 -11.79 10.80 -25.40
N THR A 65 -11.91 12.10 -25.16
CA THR A 65 -10.76 13.01 -25.29
C THR A 65 -9.69 12.70 -24.25
N LYS A 66 -8.45 13.14 -24.48
CA LYS A 66 -7.34 12.97 -23.51
C LYS A 66 -7.66 13.51 -22.12
N GLU A 67 -8.40 14.61 -22.06
CA GLU A 67 -8.83 15.24 -20.80
C GLU A 67 -9.79 14.33 -20.04
N ILE A 68 -10.79 13.77 -20.73
CA ILE A 68 -11.76 12.84 -20.12
C ILE A 68 -11.05 11.58 -19.65
N LEU A 69 -10.18 11.00 -20.49
CA LEU A 69 -9.43 9.81 -20.11
C LEU A 69 -8.52 10.09 -18.90
N SER A 70 -7.80 11.21 -18.89
CA SER A 70 -6.94 11.56 -17.77
C SER A 70 -7.73 11.78 -16.47
N ALA A 71 -8.90 12.43 -16.55
CA ALA A 71 -9.81 12.60 -15.42
C ALA A 71 -10.31 11.26 -14.86
N VAL A 72 -10.70 10.33 -15.74
CA VAL A 72 -11.08 8.96 -15.35
C VAL A 72 -9.90 8.27 -14.65
N ARG A 73 -8.69 8.31 -15.24
CA ARG A 73 -7.50 7.71 -14.61
C ARG A 73 -7.21 8.30 -13.22
N ILE A 74 -7.29 9.62 -13.06
CA ILE A 74 -7.04 10.30 -11.78
C ILE A 74 -8.08 9.90 -10.74
N SER A 75 -9.36 9.89 -11.13
CA SER A 75 -10.46 9.48 -10.25
C SER A 75 -10.31 8.03 -9.79
N THR A 76 -10.03 7.11 -10.73
CA THR A 76 -9.82 5.69 -10.43
C THR A 76 -8.56 5.47 -9.59
N ALA A 77 -7.44 6.14 -9.91
CA ALA A 77 -6.22 6.10 -9.11
C ALA A 77 -6.49 6.49 -7.64
N LYS A 78 -7.25 7.57 -7.44
CA LYS A 78 -7.65 8.05 -6.11
C LYS A 78 -8.56 7.06 -5.39
N LYS A 79 -9.54 6.48 -6.09
CA LYS A 79 -10.48 5.50 -5.53
C LYS A 79 -9.76 4.24 -5.02
N TYR A 80 -8.77 3.75 -5.76
CA TYR A 80 -8.05 2.50 -5.44
C TYR A 80 -6.74 2.72 -4.67
N GLY A 81 -6.30 3.97 -4.49
CA GLY A 81 -5.07 4.32 -3.79
C GLY A 81 -3.81 3.85 -4.52
N VAL A 82 -3.85 3.84 -5.85
CA VAL A 82 -2.74 3.44 -6.74
C VAL A 82 -2.18 4.65 -7.46
N LYS A 83 -0.97 4.56 -7.99
CA LYS A 83 -0.39 5.65 -8.76
C LYS A 83 -0.96 5.69 -10.17
N GLN A 84 -1.12 6.89 -10.72
CA GLN A 84 -1.63 7.07 -12.08
C GLN A 84 -0.69 6.51 -13.16
N GLU A 85 0.62 6.53 -12.92
CA GLU A 85 1.65 5.99 -13.83
C GLU A 85 1.56 4.48 -14.02
N ASP A 86 0.98 3.76 -13.04
CA ASP A 86 0.85 2.30 -13.06
C ASP A 86 -0.47 1.84 -13.73
N LEU A 87 -1.38 2.78 -14.02
CA LEU A 87 -2.65 2.52 -14.69
C LEU A 87 -2.52 2.56 -16.21
N TYR A 88 -3.55 2.08 -16.91
CA TYR A 88 -3.59 2.12 -18.36
C TYR A 88 -3.33 3.52 -18.92
N ASN A 89 -2.34 3.62 -19.80
CA ASN A 89 -2.19 4.74 -20.72
C ASN A 89 -3.04 4.50 -21.99
N GLU A 90 -3.11 5.53 -22.84
CA GLU A 90 -3.85 5.53 -24.10
C GLU A 90 -3.47 4.31 -24.96
N PHE A 91 -2.17 4.00 -25.03
CA PHE A 91 -1.65 2.91 -25.83
C PHE A 91 -2.07 1.52 -25.31
N SER A 92 -1.85 1.25 -24.03
CA SER A 92 -2.20 -0.02 -23.39
C SER A 92 -3.70 -0.26 -23.41
N LEU A 93 -4.51 0.77 -23.10
CA LEU A 93 -5.96 0.67 -23.15
C LEU A 93 -6.46 0.34 -24.56
N SER A 94 -5.96 1.05 -25.58
CA SER A 94 -6.35 0.79 -26.96
C SER A 94 -5.92 -0.61 -27.42
N ASN A 95 -4.75 -1.12 -26.99
CA ASN A 95 -4.31 -2.48 -27.34
C ASN A 95 -5.22 -3.56 -26.74
N ASP A 96 -5.56 -3.43 -25.46
CA ASP A 96 -6.41 -4.40 -24.78
C ASP A 96 -7.84 -4.39 -25.36
N LEU A 97 -8.37 -3.20 -25.69
CA LEU A 97 -9.64 -3.06 -26.40
C LEU A 97 -9.59 -3.67 -27.81
N ILE A 98 -8.52 -3.45 -28.58
CA ILE A 98 -8.34 -4.07 -29.90
C ILE A 98 -8.31 -5.60 -29.77
N ASN A 99 -7.59 -6.13 -28.78
CA ASN A 99 -7.50 -7.56 -28.53
C ASN A 99 -8.88 -8.14 -28.19
N GLU A 100 -9.66 -7.45 -27.35
CA GLU A 100 -11.02 -7.85 -26.98
C GLU A 100 -11.96 -7.87 -28.20
N ILE A 101 -11.89 -6.85 -29.05
CA ILE A 101 -12.71 -6.75 -30.27
C ILE A 101 -12.32 -7.83 -31.28
N MET A 102 -11.02 -8.10 -31.45
CA MET A 102 -10.55 -9.14 -32.36
C MET A 102 -10.95 -10.54 -31.89
N ALA A 103 -10.89 -10.79 -30.59
CA ALA A 103 -11.32 -12.05 -29.96
C ALA A 103 -12.84 -12.26 -30.00
N ASN A 104 -13.63 -11.21 -30.20
CA ASN A 104 -15.08 -11.31 -30.25
C ASN A 104 -15.57 -12.05 -31.51
N SER A 105 -16.21 -13.20 -31.35
CA SER A 105 -16.75 -14.00 -32.46
C SER A 105 -18.05 -13.47 -33.07
N PHE A 106 -18.72 -12.53 -32.41
CA PHE A 106 -20.02 -11.98 -32.84
C PHE A 106 -19.89 -10.80 -33.82
N LEU A 107 -18.70 -10.21 -33.96
CA LEU A 107 -18.45 -9.10 -34.86
C LEU A 107 -18.03 -9.62 -36.25
N SER A 108 -18.57 -9.03 -37.30
CA SER A 108 -18.08 -9.28 -38.66
C SER A 108 -16.65 -8.77 -38.84
N SER A 109 -15.91 -9.31 -39.80
CA SER A 109 -14.54 -8.86 -40.08
C SER A 109 -14.47 -7.36 -40.40
N GLU A 110 -15.48 -6.83 -41.09
CA GLU A 110 -15.58 -5.39 -41.41
C GLU A 110 -15.79 -4.55 -40.14
N GLN A 111 -16.69 -4.96 -39.26
CA GLN A 111 -16.91 -4.28 -37.97
C GLN A 111 -15.65 -4.29 -37.09
N LYS A 112 -14.91 -5.39 -37.08
CA LYS A 112 -13.64 -5.49 -36.34
C LYS A 112 -12.62 -4.46 -36.85
N LEU A 113 -12.48 -4.35 -38.16
CA LEU A 113 -11.55 -3.39 -38.77
C LEU A 113 -11.97 -1.94 -38.49
N ASP A 114 -13.26 -1.62 -38.57
CA ASP A 114 -13.81 -0.30 -38.24
C ASP A 114 -13.44 0.13 -36.81
N PHE A 115 -13.72 -0.73 -35.83
CA PHE A 115 -13.41 -0.41 -34.44
C PHE A 115 -11.91 -0.35 -34.18
N CYS A 116 -11.11 -1.22 -34.79
CA CYS A 116 -9.66 -1.17 -34.67
C CYS A 116 -9.07 0.12 -35.27
N GLY A 117 -9.60 0.58 -36.40
CA GLY A 117 -9.23 1.86 -37.01
C GLY A 117 -9.54 3.03 -36.09
N LEU A 118 -10.74 3.02 -35.49
CA LEU A 118 -11.16 4.02 -34.50
C LEU A 118 -10.22 4.03 -33.29
N LEU A 119 -9.91 2.88 -32.68
CA LEU A 119 -9.00 2.79 -31.53
C LEU A 119 -7.55 3.18 -31.86
N ASN A 120 -7.09 2.98 -33.09
CA ASN A 120 -5.76 3.44 -33.48
C ASN A 120 -5.66 4.98 -33.52
N SER A 121 -6.73 5.69 -33.84
CA SER A 121 -6.74 7.16 -33.77
C SER A 121 -6.53 7.71 -32.34
N MET A 122 -6.97 6.95 -31.34
CA MET A 122 -6.72 7.26 -29.92
C MET A 122 -5.22 7.18 -29.58
N LYS A 123 -4.49 6.24 -30.19
CA LYS A 123 -3.03 6.11 -30.03
C LYS A 123 -2.28 7.24 -30.74
N GLU A 124 -2.72 7.59 -31.94
CA GLU A 124 -2.06 8.60 -32.79
C GLU A 124 -2.13 10.01 -32.21
N THR A 125 -3.24 10.33 -31.54
CA THR A 125 -3.42 11.62 -30.85
C THR A 125 -2.35 11.82 -29.74
N GLY A 126 -1.74 10.74 -29.25
CA GLY A 126 -0.65 10.73 -28.27
C GLY A 126 0.77 11.00 -28.82
N LYS A 127 0.97 11.09 -30.14
CA LYS A 127 2.29 11.33 -30.77
C LYS A 127 2.77 12.80 -30.69
N GLY A 128 2.53 13.47 -29.57
CA GLY A 128 3.29 14.64 -29.17
C GLY A 128 4.19 14.23 -28.00
N GLU A 129 5.48 14.07 -28.27
CA GLU A 129 6.54 13.79 -27.27
C GLU A 129 6.48 12.42 -26.57
N SER A 130 6.68 11.35 -27.33
CA SER A 130 7.40 10.18 -26.79
C SER A 130 7.96 9.36 -27.93
N THR A 131 9.26 9.57 -28.17
CA THR A 131 10.12 8.71 -28.98
C THR A 131 9.84 7.25 -28.66
N GLN A 132 9.71 6.43 -29.71
CA GLN A 132 9.64 4.98 -29.66
C GLN A 132 10.60 4.44 -28.58
N LYS A 133 10.07 4.13 -27.39
CA LYS A 133 10.73 3.25 -26.45
C LYS A 133 10.19 1.87 -26.72
N GLU A 134 11.11 0.96 -27.07
CA GLU A 134 10.88 -0.47 -26.99
C GLU A 134 10.09 -0.76 -25.71
N VAL A 135 9.08 -1.62 -25.83
CA VAL A 135 8.25 -2.09 -24.72
C VAL A 135 9.15 -2.91 -23.79
N GLU A 136 9.93 -2.23 -22.97
CA GLU A 136 10.64 -2.83 -21.87
C GLU A 136 9.60 -3.06 -20.78
N VAL A 137 9.38 -4.33 -20.43
CA VAL A 137 8.53 -4.71 -19.31
C VAL A 137 9.21 -4.20 -18.05
N ILE A 138 8.86 -2.98 -17.64
CA ILE A 138 9.41 -2.36 -16.44
C ILE A 138 8.88 -3.16 -15.25
N TYR A 139 9.75 -3.97 -14.66
CA TYR A 139 9.51 -4.53 -13.33
C TYR A 139 9.47 -3.35 -12.36
N LEU A 140 8.26 -3.03 -11.88
CA LEU A 140 8.02 -2.00 -10.86
C LEU A 140 8.96 -2.20 -9.68
N ASN A 141 9.93 -1.28 -9.58
CA ASN A 141 10.93 -1.28 -8.54
C ASN A 141 10.30 -0.84 -7.20
N GLU A 142 10.73 -1.52 -6.16
CA GLU A 142 10.09 -1.67 -4.86
C GLU A 142 9.97 -0.32 -4.13
N LYS A 143 8.75 0.24 -4.03
CA LYS A 143 8.50 1.38 -3.15
C LYS A 143 8.29 0.84 -1.74
N ASP A 144 9.34 1.00 -0.95
CA ASP A 144 9.51 0.54 0.42
C ASP A 144 8.33 0.99 1.31
N ASN A 145 7.28 0.16 1.41
CA ASN A 145 6.07 0.52 2.14
C ASN A 145 6.34 0.47 3.65
N ILE A 146 6.37 1.66 4.24
CA ILE A 146 6.58 1.93 5.67
C ILE A 146 5.60 1.14 6.57
N SER A 147 4.42 0.79 6.06
CA SER A 147 3.39 0.00 6.77
C SER A 147 3.89 -1.40 7.16
N SER A 148 4.59 -2.09 6.25
CA SER A 148 5.14 -3.43 6.51
C SER A 148 6.18 -3.44 7.64
N LYS A 149 6.98 -2.38 7.76
CA LYS A 149 8.02 -2.24 8.78
C LYS A 149 7.41 -2.18 10.19
N TYR A 150 6.33 -1.42 10.38
CA TYR A 150 5.67 -1.31 11.68
C TYR A 150 4.95 -2.60 12.10
N ASN A 151 4.30 -3.28 11.16
CA ASN A 151 3.65 -4.57 11.46
C ASN A 151 4.68 -5.65 11.83
N SER A 152 5.86 -5.63 11.20
CA SER A 152 6.95 -6.55 11.52
C SER A 152 7.55 -6.28 12.89
N ILE A 153 7.75 -5.00 13.25
CA ILE A 153 8.23 -4.60 14.59
C ILE A 153 7.21 -4.97 15.66
N LEU A 154 5.91 -4.77 15.39
CA LEU A 154 4.84 -5.13 16.31
C LEU A 154 4.83 -6.63 16.61
N LEU A 155 4.89 -7.47 15.58
CA LEU A 155 4.88 -8.92 15.76
C LEU A 155 6.12 -9.42 16.52
N ALA A 156 7.28 -8.80 16.31
CA ALA A 156 8.50 -9.10 17.04
C ALA A 156 8.40 -8.71 18.53
N MET A 157 7.79 -7.56 18.84
CA MET A 157 7.58 -7.13 20.22
C MET A 157 6.56 -7.99 20.97
N THR A 158 5.46 -8.39 20.33
CA THR A 158 4.46 -9.26 20.97
C THR A 158 5.00 -10.67 21.20
N THR A 159 5.75 -11.23 20.24
CA THR A 159 6.40 -12.53 20.41
C THR A 159 7.48 -12.49 21.50
N PHE A 160 8.28 -11.42 21.57
CA PHE A 160 9.24 -11.22 22.65
C PHE A 160 8.56 -11.19 24.03
N ALA A 161 7.50 -10.40 24.19
CA ALA A 161 6.74 -10.31 25.44
C ALA A 161 6.11 -11.66 25.82
N MET A 162 5.59 -12.41 24.85
CA MET A 162 5.01 -13.73 25.06
C MET A 162 6.06 -14.78 25.48
N VAL A 163 7.25 -14.77 24.85
CA VAL A 163 8.34 -15.68 25.23
C VAL A 163 8.85 -15.35 26.64
N LEU A 164 9.00 -14.07 26.97
CA LEU A 164 9.48 -13.61 28.28
C LEU A 164 8.50 -13.95 29.40
N THR A 165 7.19 -13.76 29.18
CA THR A 165 6.17 -14.19 30.13
C THR A 165 6.11 -15.70 30.29
N MET A 166 6.23 -16.46 29.20
CA MET A 166 6.21 -17.92 29.24
C MET A 166 7.44 -18.48 29.98
N THR A 167 8.63 -17.90 29.79
CA THR A 167 9.84 -18.32 30.51
C THR A 167 9.79 -17.95 31.99
N LEU A 168 9.28 -16.78 32.35
CA LEU A 168 9.02 -16.43 33.77
C LEU A 168 7.98 -17.35 34.42
N PHE A 169 6.97 -17.79 33.66
CA PHE A 169 5.97 -18.73 34.13
C PHE A 169 6.56 -20.12 34.38
N ILE A 170 7.36 -20.65 33.46
CA ILE A 170 8.01 -21.96 33.57
C ILE A 170 9.04 -21.99 34.72
N THR A 171 9.85 -20.92 34.86
CA THR A 171 10.90 -20.85 35.90
C THR A 171 10.30 -20.77 37.31
N ASN A 172 9.16 -20.09 37.49
CA ASN A 172 8.47 -20.04 38.79
C ASN A 172 7.69 -21.31 39.13
N ARG A 173 7.29 -22.12 38.15
CA ARG A 173 6.63 -23.41 38.39
C ARG A 173 7.57 -24.48 38.93
N ALA A 174 8.88 -24.31 38.75
CA ALA A 174 9.90 -25.18 39.31
C ALA A 174 10.10 -24.97 40.83
N THR A 175 9.60 -23.87 41.39
CA THR A 175 9.88 -23.43 42.77
C THR A 175 8.71 -23.60 43.76
N GLU A 176 7.44 -23.69 43.34
CA GLU A 176 6.32 -23.82 44.28
C GLU A 176 5.22 -24.83 43.86
N LYS A 177 4.70 -25.53 44.87
CA LYS A 177 3.82 -26.69 44.77
C LYS A 177 2.34 -26.39 45.13
N ASP A 178 1.87 -25.16 44.92
CA ASP A 178 0.47 -24.80 45.15
C ASP A 178 -0.12 -23.99 43.97
N ASN A 179 -1.05 -24.61 43.23
CA ASN A 179 -1.45 -24.16 41.90
C ASN A 179 -2.58 -23.10 41.86
N LEU A 180 -3.23 -22.78 42.98
CA LEU A 180 -4.44 -21.93 42.98
C LEU A 180 -4.17 -20.47 43.39
N SER A 181 -3.26 -20.22 44.34
CA SER A 181 -2.82 -18.87 44.75
C SER A 181 -1.90 -18.21 43.72
N LEU A 182 -1.13 -19.00 42.97
CA LEU A 182 -0.23 -18.51 41.93
C LEU A 182 -0.96 -17.83 40.76
N LEU A 183 -2.19 -18.22 40.42
CA LEU A 183 -2.97 -17.57 39.36
C LEU A 183 -3.41 -16.16 39.77
N GLN A 184 -3.81 -15.98 41.03
CA GLN A 184 -4.28 -14.70 41.55
C GLN A 184 -3.14 -13.69 41.72
N ASP A 185 -1.96 -14.15 42.15
CA ASP A 185 -0.78 -13.29 42.34
C ASP A 185 -0.03 -12.95 41.04
N LYS A 186 -0.19 -13.76 39.98
CA LYS A 186 0.55 -13.59 38.71
C LYS A 186 -0.30 -13.02 37.56
N LEU A 187 -1.62 -12.93 37.73
CA LEU A 187 -2.51 -12.16 36.85
C LEU A 187 -2.02 -10.74 36.54
N PRO A 188 -1.56 -9.92 37.51
CA PRO A 188 -1.06 -8.57 37.21
C PRO A 188 0.19 -8.57 36.31
N LEU A 189 1.05 -9.59 36.38
CA LEU A 189 2.23 -9.66 35.51
C LEU A 189 1.83 -10.00 34.05
N LEU A 190 0.86 -10.89 33.88
CA LEU A 190 0.32 -11.27 32.56
C LEU A 190 -0.44 -10.11 31.91
N THR A 191 -1.20 -9.34 32.70
CA THR A 191 -1.91 -8.16 32.20
C THR A 191 -0.93 -7.05 31.81
N ILE A 192 0.12 -6.80 32.59
CA ILE A 192 1.14 -5.80 32.23
C ILE A 192 1.83 -6.19 30.91
N ALA A 193 2.23 -7.44 30.74
CA ALA A 193 2.93 -7.89 29.54
C ALA A 193 2.08 -7.82 28.26
N THR A 194 0.76 -7.97 28.38
CA THR A 194 -0.17 -7.86 27.24
C THR A 194 -0.62 -6.42 26.99
N LEU A 195 -0.70 -5.59 28.01
CA LEU A 195 -1.14 -4.19 27.91
C LEU A 195 -0.06 -3.25 27.36
N ILE A 196 1.22 -3.47 27.69
CA ILE A 196 2.34 -2.65 27.20
C ILE A 196 2.35 -2.52 25.66
N PRO A 197 2.29 -3.61 24.85
CA PRO A 197 2.30 -3.47 23.39
C PRO A 197 1.03 -2.80 22.85
N ILE A 198 -0.12 -2.97 23.51
CA ILE A 198 -1.38 -2.32 23.13
C ILE A 198 -1.29 -0.81 23.37
N ILE A 199 -0.76 -0.39 24.52
CA ILE A 199 -0.57 1.04 24.86
C ILE A 199 0.46 1.68 23.92
N ALA A 200 1.58 1.00 23.65
CA ALA A 200 2.59 1.49 22.70
C ALA A 200 2.02 1.65 21.29
N MET A 201 1.15 0.73 20.84
CA MET A 201 0.46 0.85 19.56
C MET A 201 -0.50 2.04 19.53
N MET A 202 -1.27 2.26 20.60
CA MET A 202 -2.20 3.39 20.71
C MET A 202 -1.44 4.73 20.65
N LEU A 203 -0.28 4.81 21.29
CA LEU A 203 0.55 6.01 21.35
C LEU A 203 1.25 6.28 19.99
N LEU A 204 1.75 5.24 19.32
CA LEU A 204 2.29 5.38 17.96
C LEU A 204 1.20 5.80 16.95
N TYR A 205 -0.02 5.29 17.12
CA TYR A 205 -1.16 5.65 16.29
C TYR A 205 -1.57 7.12 16.45
N THR A 206 -1.63 7.62 17.70
CA THR A 206 -1.95 9.04 17.95
C THR A 206 -0.86 9.98 17.44
N LEU A 207 0.43 9.65 17.63
CA LEU A 207 1.54 10.42 17.07
C LEU A 207 1.48 10.49 15.54
N ARG A 208 1.04 9.42 14.89
CA ARG A 208 0.86 9.39 13.43
C ARG A 208 -0.28 10.29 12.96
N LEU A 209 -1.44 10.21 13.63
CA LEU A 209 -2.57 11.10 13.37
C LEU A 209 -2.21 12.57 13.51
N LEU A 210 -1.39 12.91 14.50
CA LEU A 210 -0.88 14.28 14.69
C LEU A 210 0.07 14.69 13.55
N ARG A 211 1.00 13.81 13.16
CA ARG A 211 1.93 14.08 12.05
C ARG A 211 1.22 14.27 10.70
N ASP A 212 0.19 13.49 10.44
CA ASP A 212 -0.56 13.60 9.18
C ASP A 212 -1.42 14.88 9.17
N LYS A 213 -1.99 15.29 10.31
CA LYS A 213 -2.64 16.60 10.46
C LYS A 213 -1.68 17.77 10.27
N ASP A 214 -0.44 17.69 10.75
CA ASP A 214 0.57 18.73 10.54
C ASP A 214 0.95 18.89 9.06
N LYS A 215 1.03 17.77 8.32
CA LYS A 215 1.26 17.81 6.87
C LYS A 215 0.10 18.45 6.12
N GLU A 216 -1.14 18.18 6.52
CA GLU A 216 -2.31 18.83 5.94
C GLU A 216 -2.35 20.33 6.26
N ARG A 217 -1.99 20.73 7.48
CA ARG A 217 -1.85 22.14 7.86
C ARG A 217 -0.80 22.85 7.01
N HIS A 218 0.37 22.25 6.80
CA HIS A 218 1.41 22.84 5.96
C HIS A 218 0.95 23.07 4.52
N LYS A 219 0.27 22.09 3.91
CA LYS A 219 -0.30 22.23 2.56
C LYS A 219 -1.38 23.30 2.50
N LEU A 220 -2.18 23.44 3.55
CA LEU A 220 -3.20 24.49 3.63
C LEU A 220 -2.56 25.88 3.72
N TYR A 221 -1.50 26.04 4.52
CA TYR A 221 -0.76 27.31 4.63
C TYR A 221 -0.08 27.70 3.32
N GLU A 222 0.51 26.73 2.61
CA GLU A 222 1.14 26.95 1.31
C GLU A 222 0.11 27.42 0.27
N LYS A 223 -1.04 26.75 0.20
CA LYS A 223 -2.14 27.15 -0.69
C LYS A 223 -2.75 28.52 -0.36
N LEU A 224 -2.82 28.87 0.93
CA LEU A 224 -3.27 30.20 1.36
C LEU A 224 -2.27 31.30 1.02
N ARG A 225 -0.98 30.97 0.96
CA ARG A 225 0.07 31.90 0.57
C ARG A 225 0.03 32.17 -0.94
N GLU A 226 -0.10 31.14 -1.75
CA GLU A 226 -0.27 31.26 -3.22
C GLU A 226 -1.49 32.13 -3.57
N LEU A 227 -2.64 31.92 -2.91
CA LEU A 227 -3.85 32.72 -3.10
C LEU A 227 -3.70 34.19 -2.68
N LYS A 228 -2.77 34.49 -1.76
CA LYS A 228 -2.47 35.86 -1.35
C LYS A 228 -1.59 36.56 -2.38
N GLU A 229 -0.55 35.88 -2.83
CA GLU A 229 0.37 36.37 -3.88
C GLU A 229 -0.40 36.64 -5.19
N GLU A 230 -1.33 35.75 -5.58
CA GLU A 230 -2.18 35.93 -6.77
C GLU A 230 -3.14 37.13 -6.65
N LYS A 231 -3.70 37.39 -5.45
CA LYS A 231 -4.56 38.55 -5.21
C LYS A 231 -3.80 39.88 -5.18
N GLU A 232 -2.56 39.87 -4.70
CA GLU A 232 -1.70 41.06 -4.72
C GLU A 232 -1.30 41.40 -6.15
N GLU A 233 -0.92 40.41 -6.97
CA GLU A 233 -0.60 40.62 -8.40
C GLU A 233 -1.83 41.07 -9.24
N THR A 234 -3.04 40.66 -8.86
CA THR A 234 -4.27 41.07 -9.56
C THR A 234 -4.66 42.51 -9.20
N ASN A 235 -4.55 42.90 -7.93
CA ASN A 235 -4.80 44.28 -7.50
C ASN A 235 -3.78 45.28 -8.06
N GLU A 236 -2.55 44.85 -8.31
CA GLU A 236 -1.51 45.71 -8.91
C GLU A 236 -1.74 45.95 -10.42
N LYS A 237 -2.47 45.05 -11.09
CA LYS A 237 -2.85 45.18 -12.51
C LYS A 237 -4.12 46.02 -12.74
N ASP A 238 -5.05 46.05 -11.79
CA ASP A 238 -6.29 46.84 -11.87
C ASP A 238 -6.14 48.28 -11.34
N GLY A 239 -4.99 48.61 -10.74
CA GLY A 239 -4.67 49.92 -10.16
C GLY A 239 -3.88 50.88 -11.07
N ASN A 240 -3.67 50.54 -12.35
CA ASN A 240 -2.92 51.30 -13.34
C ASN A 240 -3.78 51.53 -14.59
#